data_AF-A0A4Y8UK21-F1
#
_entry.id   AF-A0A4Y8UK21-F1
#
_cell.length_a   1.000
_cell.length_b   1.000
_cell.length_c   1.000
_cell.angle_alpha   90.00
_cell.angle_beta   90.00
_cell.angle_gamma   90.00
#
_symmetry.space_group_name_H-M   'P 1'
#
loop_
_entity.id
_entity.type
_entity.pdbx_description
1 polymer ?
#
loop_
_entity_poly.entity_id
_entity_poly.type
_entity_poly.pdbx_seq_one_letter_code
_entity_poly.pdbx_strand_id
1 'polypeptide(L)'
;MSERDPAPSGGDQLARQAADFMWAQDRASAGLGMEIEAVGEGWSRLAMTVSAEMVNGLDICHGGFVFSLADSAFAFACNSQNQAAVAAGVSIDFLRPAKLGDRLTAEAAVVNQSRRSGLYDIVVRNQNQQIIAQVRGRSMRIGGPVITTAAQ
;
A
#
# COMPACT_ATOMS: atom_id res chain seq x y z
N MET A 1 7.90 -4.38 -32.40
CA MET A 1 6.95 -3.25 -32.33
C MET A 1 6.83 -2.87 -30.87
N SER A 2 7.33 -1.70 -30.48
CA SER A 2 7.13 -1.18 -29.12
C SER A 2 5.69 -0.67 -29.05
N GLU A 3 4.80 -1.42 -28.42
CA GLU A 3 3.53 -0.88 -27.94
C GLU A 3 3.89 0.20 -26.93
N ARG A 4 3.59 1.46 -27.27
CA ARG A 4 3.63 2.54 -26.28
C ARG A 4 2.46 2.27 -25.34
N ASP A 5 2.75 2.13 -24.06
CA ASP A 5 1.70 2.07 -23.04
C ASP A 5 0.74 3.26 -23.23
N PRO A 6 -0.58 3.03 -23.15
CA PRO A 6 -1.55 4.11 -23.28
C PRO A 6 -1.30 5.17 -22.20
N ALA A 7 -1.55 6.43 -22.53
CA ALA A 7 -1.41 7.53 -21.58
C ALA A 7 -2.27 7.27 -20.32
N PRO A 8 -1.78 7.61 -19.12
CA PRO A 8 -2.48 7.33 -17.86
C PRO A 8 -3.84 8.02 -17.83
N SER A 9 -4.86 7.30 -17.35
CA SER A 9 -6.24 7.80 -17.27
C SER A 9 -6.35 8.99 -16.32
N GLY A 10 -7.47 9.74 -16.37
CA GLY A 10 -7.73 10.83 -15.43
C GLY A 10 -7.77 10.34 -13.96
N GLY A 11 -8.25 9.12 -13.73
CA GLY A 11 -8.22 8.47 -12.42
C GLY A 11 -6.81 8.18 -11.94
N ASP A 12 -5.94 7.66 -12.81
CA ASP A 12 -4.55 7.36 -12.46
C ASP A 12 -3.73 8.63 -12.17
N GLN A 13 -4.01 9.72 -12.88
CA GLN A 13 -3.39 11.01 -12.61
C GLN A 13 -3.79 11.55 -11.23
N LEU A 14 -5.08 11.47 -10.88
CA LEU A 14 -5.56 11.87 -9.55
C LEU A 14 -4.97 10.98 -8.44
N ALA A 15 -4.90 9.66 -8.68
CA ALA A 15 -4.28 8.71 -7.77
C ALA A 15 -2.81 9.06 -7.51
N ARG A 16 -2.07 9.41 -8.57
CA ARG A 16 -0.68 9.85 -8.43
C ARG A 16 -0.55 11.11 -7.60
N GLN A 17 -1.38 12.13 -7.85
CA GLN A 17 -1.37 13.38 -7.08
C GLN A 17 -1.70 13.15 -5.59
N ALA A 18 -2.70 12.32 -5.31
CA ALA A 18 -3.07 11.98 -3.93
C ALA A 18 -1.95 11.21 -3.23
N ALA A 19 -1.33 10.25 -3.92
CA ALA A 19 -0.21 9.49 -3.39
C ALA A 19 1.01 10.37 -3.11
N ASP A 20 1.38 11.26 -4.04
CA ASP A 20 2.51 12.19 -3.85
C ASP A 20 2.26 13.13 -2.65
N PHE A 21 1.02 13.62 -2.49
CA PHE A 21 0.63 14.46 -1.34
C PHE A 21 0.69 13.71 0.00
N MET A 22 0.20 12.48 0.05
CA MET A 22 0.28 11.63 1.24
C MET A 22 1.73 11.27 1.57
N TRP A 23 2.50 10.85 0.57
CA TRP A 23 3.88 10.41 0.73
C TRP A 23 4.78 11.50 1.32
N ALA A 24 4.58 12.76 0.90
CA ALA A 24 5.30 13.90 1.46
C ALA A 24 5.13 14.08 2.98
N GLN A 25 4.08 13.48 3.56
CA GLN A 25 3.74 13.56 4.98
C GLN A 25 3.92 12.23 5.72
N ASP A 26 4.06 11.11 5.00
CA ASP A 26 4.12 9.76 5.55
C ASP A 26 5.53 9.40 6.07
N ARG A 27 5.82 9.88 7.28
CA ARG A 27 7.09 9.58 7.96
C ARG A 27 7.21 8.12 8.38
N ALA A 28 6.11 7.40 8.57
CA ALA A 28 6.14 6.02 9.03
C ALA A 28 6.64 5.10 7.92
N SER A 29 6.03 5.17 6.73
CA SER A 29 6.47 4.38 5.58
C SER A 29 7.87 4.75 5.13
N ALA A 30 8.19 6.05 5.05
CA ALA A 30 9.53 6.49 4.69
C ALA A 30 10.60 6.05 5.71
N GLY A 31 10.29 6.11 7.02
CA GLY A 31 11.19 5.67 8.08
C GLY A 31 11.46 4.16 8.08
N LEU A 32 10.54 3.36 7.54
CA LEU A 32 10.71 1.92 7.32
C LEU A 32 11.41 1.58 5.99
N GLY A 33 11.86 2.57 5.23
CA GLY A 33 12.51 2.34 3.94
C GLY A 33 11.58 1.81 2.86
N MET A 34 10.29 2.12 2.95
CA MET A 34 9.32 1.76 1.91
C MET A 34 9.45 2.68 0.70
N GLU A 35 8.98 2.22 -0.45
CA GLU A 35 8.88 3.00 -1.68
C GLU A 35 7.58 2.70 -2.43
N ILE A 36 6.97 3.73 -3.02
CA ILE A 36 5.85 3.57 -3.94
C ILE A 36 6.42 3.18 -5.31
N GLU A 37 6.19 1.95 -5.75
CA GLU A 37 6.58 1.50 -7.08
C GLU A 37 5.57 1.95 -8.14
N ALA A 38 4.27 1.86 -7.82
CA ALA A 38 3.19 2.28 -8.70
C ALA A 38 1.91 2.57 -7.92
N VAL A 39 1.04 3.40 -8.49
CA VAL A 39 -0.29 3.69 -7.99
C VAL A 39 -1.21 4.00 -9.15
N GLY A 40 -2.48 3.62 -9.02
CA GLY A 40 -3.53 3.99 -9.95
C GLY A 40 -4.89 4.00 -9.25
N GLU A 41 -5.96 4.21 -10.01
CA GLU A 41 -7.29 4.30 -9.42
C GLU A 41 -7.70 2.97 -8.74
N GLY A 42 -7.84 3.00 -7.42
CA GLY A 42 -8.24 1.85 -6.60
C GLY A 42 -7.14 0.81 -6.34
N TRP A 43 -5.89 1.06 -6.72
CA TRP A 43 -4.80 0.10 -6.51
C TRP A 43 -3.46 0.78 -6.25
N SER A 44 -2.54 0.06 -5.62
CA SER A 44 -1.17 0.51 -5.40
C SER A 44 -0.20 -0.67 -5.32
N ARG A 45 1.09 -0.36 -5.50
CA ARG A 45 2.19 -1.28 -5.26
C ARG A 45 3.31 -0.57 -4.52
N LEU A 46 3.66 -1.08 -3.36
CA LEU A 46 4.78 -0.60 -2.55
C LEU A 46 5.81 -1.71 -2.37
N ALA A 47 7.06 -1.32 -2.14
CA ALA A 47 8.13 -2.25 -1.78
C ALA A 47 8.86 -1.81 -0.51
N MET A 48 9.49 -2.79 0.17
CA MET A 48 10.33 -2.59 1.35
C MET A 48 11.37 -3.71 1.41
N THR A 49 12.63 -3.36 1.71
CA THR A 49 13.67 -4.37 1.97
C THR A 49 13.72 -4.67 3.46
N VAL A 50 13.70 -5.94 3.83
CA VAL A 50 13.81 -6.35 5.24
C VAL A 50 15.18 -5.99 5.79
N SER A 51 15.25 -5.05 6.73
CA SER A 51 16.48 -4.62 7.40
C SER A 51 16.77 -5.44 8.66
N ALA A 52 17.97 -5.29 9.24
CA ALA A 52 18.37 -6.02 10.44
C ALA A 52 17.49 -5.68 11.65
N GLU A 53 17.04 -4.43 11.76
CA GLU A 53 16.17 -3.94 12.83
C GLU A 53 14.75 -4.53 12.75
N MET A 54 14.38 -5.11 11.60
CA MET A 54 13.06 -5.70 11.37
C MET A 54 12.99 -7.18 11.72
N VAL A 55 14.12 -7.81 12.04
CA VAL A 55 14.20 -9.25 12.31
C VAL A 55 13.79 -9.55 13.75
N ASN A 56 13.00 -10.60 13.95
CA ASN A 56 12.55 -11.05 15.26
C ASN A 56 13.48 -12.13 15.87
N GLY A 57 13.12 -12.65 17.05
CA GLY A 57 13.91 -13.67 17.76
C GLY A 57 14.04 -15.03 17.07
N LEU A 58 13.44 -15.22 15.89
CA LEU A 58 13.54 -16.42 15.04
C LEU A 58 14.31 -16.15 13.74
N ASP A 59 15.04 -15.05 13.65
CA ASP A 59 15.84 -14.65 12.48
C ASP A 59 15.01 -14.49 11.18
N ILE A 60 13.75 -14.07 11.32
CA ILE A 60 12.85 -13.73 10.22
C ILE A 60 12.23 -12.35 10.44
N CYS A 61 11.73 -11.72 9.38
CA CYS A 61 11.03 -10.44 9.49
C CYS A 61 9.86 -10.55 10.49
N HIS A 62 9.80 -9.63 11.44
CA HIS A 62 8.70 -9.54 12.37
C HIS A 62 7.40 -9.25 11.60
N GLY A 63 6.35 -10.04 11.86
CA GLY A 63 5.08 -9.94 11.11
C GLY A 63 4.45 -8.55 11.13
N GLY A 64 4.73 -7.76 12.18
CA GLY A 64 4.34 -6.34 12.24
C GLY A 64 4.88 -5.49 11.08
N PHE A 65 6.12 -5.68 10.64
CA PHE A 65 6.67 -4.91 9.50
C PHE A 65 6.10 -5.37 8.15
N VAL A 66 5.84 -6.67 8.00
CA VAL A 66 5.11 -7.21 6.84
C VAL A 66 3.70 -6.62 6.77
N PHE A 67 3.02 -6.52 7.92
CA PHE A 67 1.72 -5.88 8.01
C PHE A 67 1.80 -4.39 7.70
N SER A 68 2.78 -3.65 8.24
CA SER A 68 2.96 -2.23 7.94
C SER A 68 3.13 -1.99 6.44
N LEU A 69 3.90 -2.80 5.72
CA LEU A 69 4.02 -2.70 4.27
C LEU A 69 2.66 -2.91 3.56
N ALA A 70 1.91 -3.93 3.99
CA ALA A 70 0.58 -4.20 3.42
C ALA A 70 -0.43 -3.08 3.71
N ASP A 71 -0.41 -2.53 4.93
CA ASP A 71 -1.28 -1.42 5.35
C ASP A 71 -0.94 -0.13 4.61
N SER A 72 0.35 0.17 4.38
CA SER A 72 0.76 1.30 3.55
C SER A 72 0.26 1.14 2.11
N ALA A 73 0.43 -0.03 1.48
CA ALA A 73 -0.13 -0.27 0.16
C ALA A 73 -1.65 -0.09 0.14
N PHE A 74 -2.35 -0.64 1.14
CA PHE A 74 -3.78 -0.45 1.31
C PHE A 74 -4.17 1.04 1.45
N ALA A 75 -3.43 1.83 2.24
CA ALA A 75 -3.67 3.25 2.42
C ALA A 75 -3.60 4.02 1.09
N PHE A 76 -2.55 3.80 0.29
CA PHE A 76 -2.42 4.43 -1.03
C PHE A 76 -3.49 3.98 -2.02
N ALA A 77 -3.89 2.71 -1.99
CA ALA A 77 -4.95 2.20 -2.86
C ALA A 77 -6.32 2.80 -2.50
N CYS A 78 -6.70 2.82 -1.22
CA CYS A 78 -8.03 3.29 -0.81
C CYS A 78 -8.21 4.81 -0.82
N ASN A 79 -7.11 5.56 -0.82
CA ASN A 79 -7.08 7.02 -0.94
C ASN A 79 -6.82 7.52 -2.37
N SER A 80 -6.56 6.64 -3.33
CA SER A 80 -6.28 6.96 -4.74
C SER A 80 -7.34 7.83 -5.44
N GLN A 81 -8.60 7.78 -4.98
CA GLN A 81 -9.69 8.59 -5.53
C GLN A 81 -9.76 10.01 -4.92
N ASN A 82 -8.72 10.43 -4.18
CA ASN A 82 -8.69 11.69 -3.44
C ASN A 82 -9.88 11.86 -2.48
N GLN A 83 -10.34 10.77 -1.87
CA GLN A 83 -11.40 10.78 -0.86
C GLN A 83 -10.85 10.15 0.40
N ALA A 84 -10.61 10.97 1.42
CA ALA A 84 -9.88 10.56 2.61
C ALA A 84 -10.56 9.35 3.28
N ALA A 85 -9.81 8.28 3.46
CA ALA A 85 -10.23 7.03 4.04
C ALA A 85 -9.18 6.46 4.99
N VAL A 86 -9.67 5.76 6.01
CA VAL A 86 -8.86 5.08 7.03
C VAL A 86 -9.19 3.59 7.07
N ALA A 87 -8.26 2.78 7.58
CA ALA A 87 -8.54 1.38 7.88
C ALA A 87 -9.57 1.28 9.02
N ALA A 88 -10.67 0.56 8.77
CA ALA A 88 -11.70 0.22 9.76
C ALA A 88 -11.55 -1.20 10.30
N GLY A 89 -10.79 -2.06 9.61
CA GLY A 89 -10.46 -3.40 10.08
C GLY A 89 -9.69 -4.18 9.04
N VAL A 90 -8.79 -5.05 9.48
CA VAL A 90 -7.90 -5.83 8.61
C VAL A 90 -7.82 -7.28 9.12
N SER A 91 -7.71 -8.23 8.19
CA SER A 91 -7.30 -9.61 8.48
C SER A 91 -6.07 -9.95 7.64
N ILE A 92 -5.09 -10.63 8.24
CA ILE A 92 -3.84 -11.03 7.61
C ILE A 92 -3.57 -12.52 7.88
N ASP A 93 -3.19 -13.23 6.83
CA ASP A 93 -2.70 -14.60 6.89
C ASP A 93 -1.23 -14.64 6.48
N PHE A 94 -0.35 -15.09 7.38
CA PHE A 94 1.07 -15.28 7.09
C PHE A 94 1.30 -16.68 6.52
N LEU A 95 1.71 -16.75 5.25
CA LEU A 95 1.85 -18.01 4.52
C LEU A 95 3.30 -18.51 4.50
N ARG A 96 4.27 -17.60 4.51
CA ARG A 96 5.71 -17.91 4.52
C ARG A 96 6.48 -16.84 5.31
N PRO A 97 7.61 -17.21 5.93
CA PRO A 97 8.50 -16.22 6.53
C PRO A 97 9.19 -15.37 5.44
N ALA A 98 9.36 -14.09 5.70
CA ALA A 98 10.30 -13.22 4.99
C ALA A 98 11.63 -13.18 5.75
N LYS A 99 12.75 -13.12 5.04
CA LYS A 99 14.10 -13.18 5.63
C LYS A 99 14.79 -11.82 5.56
N LEU A 100 15.86 -11.65 6.36
CA LEU A 100 16.76 -10.51 6.24
C LEU A 100 17.23 -10.34 4.79
N GLY A 101 17.12 -9.12 4.26
CA GLY A 101 17.49 -8.79 2.89
C GLY A 101 16.47 -9.17 1.82
N ASP A 102 15.36 -9.84 2.16
CA ASP A 102 14.27 -10.03 1.20
C ASP A 102 13.71 -8.66 0.79
N ARG A 103 13.44 -8.51 -0.52
CA ARG A 103 12.69 -7.36 -1.04
C ARG A 103 11.24 -7.78 -1.13
N LEU A 104 10.43 -7.20 -0.24
CA LEU A 104 9.00 -7.45 -0.18
C LEU A 104 8.27 -6.43 -1.05
N THR A 105 7.27 -6.90 -1.78
CA THR A 105 6.38 -6.09 -2.61
C THR A 105 4.95 -6.37 -2.17
N ALA A 106 4.21 -5.34 -1.78
CA ALA A 106 2.78 -5.41 -1.46
C ALA A 106 1.96 -4.76 -2.57
N GLU A 107 1.08 -5.55 -3.18
CA GLU A 107 0.13 -5.10 -4.20
C GLU A 107 -1.27 -5.07 -3.60
N ALA A 108 -1.87 -3.88 -3.54
CA ALA A 108 -3.21 -3.67 -3.02
C ALA A 108 -4.17 -3.30 -4.14
N ALA A 109 -5.35 -3.92 -4.18
CA ALA A 109 -6.38 -3.63 -5.17
C ALA A 109 -7.78 -3.61 -4.55
N VAL A 110 -8.62 -2.70 -5.04
CA VAL A 110 -10.02 -2.61 -4.65
C VAL A 110 -10.79 -3.85 -5.12
N VAL A 111 -11.51 -4.47 -4.19
CA VAL A 111 -12.49 -5.52 -4.47
C VAL A 111 -13.88 -4.90 -4.63
N ASN A 112 -14.21 -3.95 -3.77
CA ASN A 112 -15.47 -3.22 -3.81
C ASN A 112 -15.33 -1.84 -3.16
N GLN A 113 -15.97 -0.83 -3.73
CA GLN A 113 -16.03 0.51 -3.16
C GLN A 113 -17.47 1.03 -3.18
N SER A 114 -18.02 1.28 -1.99
CA SER A 114 -19.31 1.95 -1.81
C SER A 114 -19.12 3.44 -1.51
N ARG A 115 -20.20 4.15 -1.16
CA ARG A 115 -20.11 5.57 -0.76
C ARG A 115 -19.22 5.81 0.46
N ARG A 116 -19.26 4.92 1.47
CA ARG A 116 -18.53 5.11 2.74
C ARG A 116 -17.53 4.01 3.06
N SER A 117 -17.80 2.76 2.68
CA SER A 117 -16.93 1.62 2.97
C SER A 117 -16.28 1.08 1.71
N GLY A 118 -15.05 0.60 1.83
CA GLY A 118 -14.36 -0.14 0.78
C GLY A 118 -13.79 -1.45 1.30
N LEU A 119 -13.57 -2.39 0.38
CA LEU A 119 -12.93 -3.68 0.62
C LEU A 119 -11.78 -3.83 -0.37
N TYR A 120 -10.61 -4.19 0.13
CA TYR A 120 -9.37 -4.28 -0.62
C TYR A 120 -8.67 -5.59 -0.29
N ASP A 121 -8.10 -6.23 -1.30
CA ASP A 121 -7.20 -7.37 -1.14
C ASP A 121 -5.77 -6.90 -1.38
N ILE A 122 -4.85 -7.38 -0.54
CA ILE A 122 -3.43 -7.07 -0.63
C ILE A 122 -2.64 -8.37 -0.60
N VAL A 123 -1.69 -8.51 -1.52
CA VAL A 123 -0.79 -9.65 -1.59
C VAL A 123 0.64 -9.17 -1.35
N VAL A 124 1.33 -9.76 -0.37
CA VAL A 124 2.75 -9.50 -0.12
C VAL A 124 3.59 -10.63 -0.70
N ARG A 125 4.52 -10.31 -1.61
CA ARG A 125 5.45 -11.24 -2.25
C ARG A 125 6.89 -10.86 -1.96
N ASN A 126 7.80 -11.82 -1.98
CA ASN A 126 9.24 -11.52 -2.03
C ASN A 126 9.74 -11.44 -3.49
N GLN A 127 11.04 -11.17 -3.65
CA GLN A 127 11.72 -11.10 -4.95
C GLN A 127 11.63 -12.40 -5.78
N ASN A 128 11.35 -13.54 -5.14
CA ASN A 128 11.17 -14.83 -5.80
C ASN A 128 9.70 -15.13 -6.12
N GLN A 129 8.82 -14.13 -6.07
CA GLN A 129 7.37 -14.23 -6.30
C GLN A 129 6.61 -15.13 -5.31
N GLN A 130 7.25 -15.52 -4.21
CA GLN A 130 6.62 -16.34 -3.17
C GLN A 130 5.69 -15.46 -2.33
N ILE A 131 4.45 -15.91 -2.13
CA ILE A 131 3.50 -15.21 -1.26
C ILE A 131 3.95 -15.38 0.18
N ILE A 132 4.24 -14.24 0.81
CA ILE A 132 4.60 -14.09 2.22
C ILE A 132 3.34 -13.93 3.05
N ALA A 133 2.43 -13.06 2.64
CA ALA A 133 1.18 -12.81 3.34
C ALA A 133 0.04 -12.45 2.39
N GLN A 134 -1.19 -12.78 2.80
CA GLN A 134 -2.43 -12.33 2.18
C GLN A 134 -3.19 -11.46 3.18
N VAL A 135 -3.69 -10.32 2.74
CA VAL A 135 -4.39 -9.36 3.60
C VAL A 135 -5.70 -8.95 2.97
N ARG A 136 -6.72 -8.75 3.81
CA ARG A 136 -8.00 -8.14 3.43
C ARG A 136 -8.30 -6.94 4.31
N GLY A 137 -8.29 -5.76 3.71
CA GLY A 137 -8.53 -4.48 4.37
C GLY A 137 -9.94 -3.96 4.14
N ARG A 138 -10.56 -3.40 5.18
CA ARG A 138 -11.83 -2.66 5.11
C ARG A 138 -11.54 -1.20 5.36
N SER A 139 -11.90 -0.33 4.43
CA SER A 139 -11.72 1.11 4.58
C SER A 139 -13.02 1.80 4.97
N MET A 140 -12.90 2.97 5.60
CA MET A 140 -14.00 3.89 5.87
C MET A 140 -13.60 5.30 5.46
N ARG A 141 -14.39 5.93 4.58
CA ARG A 141 -14.22 7.34 4.22
C ARG A 141 -14.63 8.24 5.38
N ILE A 142 -13.75 9.16 5.72
CA ILE A 142 -13.91 10.08 6.85
C ILE A 142 -14.44 11.46 6.42
N GLY A 143 -14.54 11.69 5.11
CA GLY A 143 -15.02 12.93 4.53
C GLY A 143 -13.88 13.89 4.20
N GLY A 144 -14.08 14.70 3.16
CA GLY A 144 -13.06 15.59 2.63
C GLY A 144 -12.06 14.90 1.68
N PRO A 145 -11.29 15.72 0.92
CA PRO A 145 -10.25 15.22 0.06
C PRO A 145 -8.99 14.86 0.85
N VAL A 146 -8.15 14.02 0.25
CA VAL A 146 -6.79 13.74 0.75
C VAL A 146 -5.91 14.97 0.52
N ILE A 147 -5.94 15.50 -0.70
CA ILE A 147 -5.23 16.71 -1.09
C ILE A 147 -5.98 17.89 -0.49
N THR A 148 -5.40 18.49 0.56
CA THR A 148 -5.92 19.71 1.15
C THR A 148 -5.16 20.91 0.57
N THR A 149 -5.86 21.81 -0.09
CA THR A 149 -5.31 23.13 -0.38
C THR A 149 -5.18 23.84 0.96
N ALA A 150 -3.96 24.26 1.34
CA ALA A 150 -3.80 25.09 2.53
C ALA A 150 -4.75 26.29 2.40
N ALA A 151 -5.62 26.50 3.40
CA ALA A 151 -6.29 27.77 3.55
C ALA A 151 -5.18 28.82 3.71
N GLN A 152 -5.20 29.82 2.83
CA GLN A 152 -4.31 30.98 2.88
C GLN A 152 -4.42 31.70 4.22
#